data_AF-A0A1L5KVC5-F1
#
_entry.id   AF-A0A1L5KVC5-F1
#
_cell.length_a   1.000
_cell.length_b   1.000
_cell.length_c   1.000
_cell.angle_alpha   90.00
_cell.angle_beta   90.00
_cell.angle_gamma   90.00
#
_symmetry.space_group_name_H-M   'P 1'
#
loop_
_entity.id
_entity.type
_entity.pdbx_description
1 polymer ?
#
loop_
_entity_poly.entity_id
_entity_poly.type
_entity_poly.pdbx_seq_one_letter_code
_entity_poly.pdbx_strand_id
1 'polypeptide(L)'
;LQESYEQYEQQLSEWAAFDPGNVKLNAVLAYIRKKSLITDLINGGILYAEDSTNTLLPVWKGDKREMPDIFEILGASTQENAFIRWKVNSRDGSPPEVYEDPAMYESWRIYTESKANKEGMCYVLGKTAPLATTHPARIRNAGDKAKLISSNDSSGYTYRGRFIEADEACGVSTEVTQKAHSALRWLISRQGWYDGDLVVLAWSPGLLKVPSPCGNVQEWEHYTPDQPTPNDQVTQLIKQFKKELSGGGKELLRTSLNENDIKNRVLVLSLNSASPGRMSLSSFQEFTVSEYLNNLLSWHSKARWKQRLPKDKEGNDRSYIGAPSISMIVKAAYGIKVDDKLRKHALSRLLHCILHNLPIPPDLEKQCV
;
A
#
# COMPACT_ATOMS: atom_id res chain seq x y z
N LEU A 1 30.57 -0.57 -2.27
CA LEU A 1 30.14 0.52 -3.19
C LEU A 1 30.58 0.27 -4.63
N GLN A 2 31.85 -0.07 -4.90
CA GLN A 2 32.34 -0.33 -6.27
C GLN A 2 31.54 -1.40 -7.01
N GLU A 3 31.39 -2.60 -6.41
CA GLU A 3 30.60 -3.69 -7.00
C GLU A 3 29.13 -3.29 -7.24
N SER A 4 28.52 -2.57 -6.29
CA SER A 4 27.14 -2.08 -6.43
C SER A 4 26.99 -1.06 -7.57
N TYR A 5 27.99 -0.20 -7.74
CA TYR A 5 28.05 0.74 -8.87
C TYR A 5 28.17 -0.01 -10.20
N GLU A 6 29.07 -0.99 -10.29
CA GLU A 6 29.28 -1.78 -11.50
C GLU A 6 28.02 -2.55 -11.89
N GLN A 7 27.34 -3.17 -10.92
CA GLN A 7 26.07 -3.85 -11.16
C GLN A 7 24.97 -2.86 -11.63
N TYR A 8 24.90 -1.67 -11.03
CA TYR A 8 23.90 -0.66 -11.41
C TYR A 8 24.16 -0.11 -12.82
N GLU A 9 25.41 0.22 -13.13
CA GLU A 9 25.82 0.69 -14.46
C GLU A 9 25.61 -0.39 -15.52
N GLN A 10 25.93 -1.65 -15.22
CA GLN A 10 25.70 -2.77 -16.13
C GLN A 10 24.20 -2.94 -16.42
N GLN A 11 23.35 -2.90 -15.40
CA GLN A 11 21.89 -3.01 -15.59
C GLN A 11 21.34 -1.88 -16.46
N LEU A 12 21.79 -0.64 -16.24
CA LEU A 12 21.42 0.50 -17.09
C LEU A 12 21.96 0.34 -18.51
N SER A 13 23.18 -0.16 -18.69
CA SER A 13 23.80 -0.40 -19.99
C SER A 13 23.03 -1.45 -20.80
N GLU A 14 22.66 -2.56 -20.18
CA GLU A 14 21.87 -3.61 -20.83
C GLU A 14 20.48 -3.10 -21.24
N TRP A 15 19.83 -2.30 -20.40
CA TRP A 15 18.55 -1.69 -20.74
C TRP A 15 18.68 -0.64 -21.86
N ALA A 16 19.70 0.22 -21.81
CA ALA A 16 19.96 1.21 -22.85
C ALA A 16 20.33 0.58 -24.20
N ALA A 17 21.04 -0.54 -24.18
CA ALA A 17 21.33 -1.31 -25.39
C ALA A 17 20.08 -1.96 -25.99
N PHE A 18 19.11 -2.35 -25.14
CA PHE A 18 17.82 -2.89 -25.57
C PHE A 18 16.93 -1.82 -26.20
N ASP A 19 16.89 -0.61 -25.63
CA ASP A 19 16.12 0.52 -26.12
C ASP A 19 17.02 1.74 -26.44
N PRO A 20 17.81 1.66 -27.53
CA PRO A 20 18.79 2.70 -27.86
C PRO A 20 18.14 4.04 -28.22
N GLY A 21 16.85 4.04 -28.57
CA GLY A 21 16.09 5.25 -28.86
C GLY A 21 15.69 6.05 -27.61
N ASN A 22 15.81 5.47 -26.42
CA ASN A 22 15.40 6.11 -25.19
C ASN A 22 16.39 7.19 -24.72
N VAL A 23 16.13 8.44 -25.12
CA VAL A 23 17.02 9.57 -24.85
C VAL A 23 17.25 9.80 -23.36
N LYS A 24 16.22 9.61 -22.51
CA LYS A 24 16.33 9.84 -21.07
C LYS A 24 17.18 8.78 -20.38
N LEU A 25 16.94 7.51 -20.71
CA LEU A 25 17.74 6.40 -20.21
C LEU A 25 19.22 6.57 -20.59
N ASN A 26 19.49 6.92 -21.85
CA ASN A 26 20.84 7.18 -22.33
C ASN A 26 21.49 8.39 -21.63
N ALA A 27 20.74 9.46 -21.36
CA ALA A 27 21.25 10.60 -20.61
C ALA A 27 21.61 10.24 -19.16
N VAL A 28 20.76 9.46 -18.48
CA VAL A 28 21.03 8.95 -17.12
C VAL A 28 22.29 8.07 -17.14
N LEU A 29 22.37 7.11 -18.06
CA LEU A 29 23.55 6.23 -18.19
C LEU A 29 24.83 7.03 -18.46
N ALA A 30 24.78 8.01 -19.37
CA ALA A 30 25.91 8.88 -19.66
C ALA A 30 26.37 9.68 -18.43
N TYR A 31 25.43 10.15 -17.59
CA TYR A 31 25.76 10.83 -16.34
C TYR A 31 26.35 9.88 -15.29
N ILE A 32 25.76 8.70 -15.09
CA ILE A 32 26.28 7.67 -14.17
C ILE A 32 27.70 7.23 -14.52
N ARG A 33 28.03 7.15 -15.81
CA ARG A 33 29.39 6.85 -16.29
C ARG A 33 30.43 7.92 -15.95
N LYS A 34 30.02 9.17 -15.64
CA LYS A 34 30.93 10.21 -15.15
C LYS A 34 31.44 9.93 -13.73
N LYS A 35 30.78 9.05 -12.98
CA LYS A 35 31.12 8.71 -11.59
C LYS A 35 31.16 9.93 -10.65
N SER A 36 30.42 10.99 -10.97
CA SER A 36 30.45 12.26 -10.24
C SER A 36 29.25 12.50 -9.32
N LEU A 37 28.22 11.63 -9.34
CA LEU A 37 26.95 11.85 -8.64
C LEU A 37 27.11 12.31 -7.18
N ILE A 38 27.90 11.59 -6.38
CA ILE A 38 28.09 11.93 -4.96
C ILE A 38 28.83 13.27 -4.82
N THR A 39 29.88 13.50 -5.61
CA THR A 39 30.62 14.77 -5.62
C THR A 39 29.74 15.94 -6.02
N ASP A 40 28.90 15.77 -7.05
CA ASP A 40 27.97 16.80 -7.51
C ASP A 40 26.90 17.12 -6.45
N LEU A 41 26.41 16.11 -5.72
CA LEU A 41 25.47 16.30 -4.62
C LEU A 41 26.11 16.98 -3.39
N ILE A 42 27.38 16.73 -3.12
CA ILE A 42 28.15 17.44 -2.08
C ILE A 42 28.34 18.90 -2.48
N ASN A 43 28.80 19.15 -3.71
CA ASN A 43 28.98 20.51 -4.24
C ASN A 43 27.66 21.29 -4.31
N GLY A 44 26.55 20.59 -4.51
CA GLY A 44 25.19 21.16 -4.46
C GLY A 44 24.65 21.40 -3.05
N GLY A 45 25.40 21.07 -1.99
CA GLY A 45 24.97 21.23 -0.60
C GLY A 45 23.82 20.30 -0.19
N ILE A 46 23.64 19.18 -0.89
CA ILE A 46 22.57 18.20 -0.61
C ILE A 46 23.10 17.09 0.29
N LEU A 47 24.31 16.59 -0.01
CA LEU A 47 25.01 15.61 0.80
C LEU A 47 26.20 16.27 1.52
N TYR A 48 26.57 15.71 2.66
CA TYR A 48 27.62 16.25 3.51
C TYR A 48 28.65 15.18 3.83
N ALA A 49 29.92 15.48 3.56
CA ALA A 49 31.05 14.62 3.85
C ALA A 49 31.87 15.14 5.03
N GLU A 50 32.63 14.26 5.67
CA GLU A 50 33.61 14.61 6.68
C GLU A 50 34.94 14.98 6.01
N ASP A 51 35.44 16.18 6.31
CA ASP A 51 36.62 16.76 5.64
C ASP A 51 37.89 15.92 5.75
N SER A 52 38.04 15.16 6.85
CA SER A 52 39.25 14.39 7.13
C SER A 52 39.29 13.03 6.42
N THR A 53 38.13 12.40 6.21
CA THR A 53 38.01 11.05 5.67
C THR A 53 37.46 11.03 4.25
N ASN A 54 36.90 12.15 3.78
CA ASN A 54 36.17 12.25 2.51
C ASN A 54 35.05 11.19 2.38
N THR A 55 34.44 10.84 3.51
CA THR A 55 33.29 9.92 3.57
C THR A 55 32.04 10.69 3.98
N LEU A 56 30.86 10.22 3.55
CA LEU A 56 29.60 10.85 3.93
C LEU A 56 29.39 10.78 5.44
N LEU A 57 28.90 11.87 6.02
CA LEU A 57 28.57 11.94 7.43
C LEU A 57 27.43 10.96 7.75
N PRO A 58 27.61 10.02 8.69
CA PRO A 58 26.55 9.06 9.01
C PRO A 58 25.40 9.71 9.79
N VAL A 59 25.71 10.72 10.61
CA VAL A 59 24.76 11.44 11.47
C VAL A 59 25.20 12.90 11.62
N TRP A 60 24.26 13.83 11.66
CA TRP A 60 24.53 15.22 11.98
C TRP A 60 24.89 15.38 13.47
N LYS A 61 26.07 15.96 13.75
CA LYS A 61 26.58 16.20 15.12
C LYS A 61 26.61 17.69 15.51
N GLY A 62 26.24 18.59 14.58
CA GLY A 62 26.23 20.03 14.81
C GLY A 62 24.97 20.51 15.55
N ASP A 63 24.75 21.83 15.57
CA ASP A 63 23.52 22.40 16.13
C ASP A 63 22.31 21.86 15.35
N LYS A 64 21.26 21.46 16.08
CA LYS A 64 20.00 21.00 15.49
C LYS A 64 19.33 22.07 14.63
N ARG A 65 19.56 23.36 14.92
CA ARG A 65 19.04 24.49 14.12
C ARG A 65 19.71 24.63 12.75
N GLU A 66 20.89 24.05 12.60
CA GLU A 66 21.68 24.08 11.36
C GLU A 66 21.65 22.72 10.65
N MET A 67 20.84 21.78 11.14
CA MET A 67 20.76 20.43 10.60
C MET A 67 20.24 20.47 9.15
N PRO A 68 21.01 19.97 8.18
CA PRO A 68 20.55 19.91 6.81
C PRO A 68 19.34 18.98 6.62
N ASP A 69 18.45 19.34 5.70
CA ASP A 69 17.20 18.63 5.40
C ASP A 69 17.40 17.12 5.18
N ILE A 70 18.52 16.71 4.58
CA ILE A 70 18.79 15.29 4.29
C ILE A 70 18.81 14.43 5.56
N PHE A 71 19.31 14.96 6.69
CA PHE A 71 19.33 14.25 7.97
C PHE A 71 17.96 14.23 8.64
N GLU A 72 17.14 15.27 8.43
CA GLU A 72 15.74 15.26 8.89
C GLU A 72 14.92 14.22 8.13
N ILE A 73 15.03 14.20 6.80
CA ILE A 73 14.28 13.31 5.91
C ILE A 73 14.64 11.84 6.14
N LEU A 74 15.93 11.54 6.32
CA LEU A 74 16.41 10.17 6.52
C LEU A 74 16.27 9.68 7.97
N GLY A 75 16.15 10.60 8.93
CA GLY A 75 16.02 10.28 10.35
C GLY A 75 17.21 9.47 10.86
N ALA A 76 16.96 8.23 11.28
CA ALA A 76 18.01 7.33 11.78
C ALA A 76 18.81 6.61 10.67
N SER A 77 18.49 6.84 9.39
CA SER A 77 19.20 6.25 8.26
C SER A 77 20.40 7.11 7.84
N THR A 78 21.35 6.50 7.13
CA THR A 78 22.54 7.18 6.61
C THR A 78 22.30 7.75 5.20
N GLN A 79 23.10 8.75 4.83
CA GLN A 79 22.97 9.47 3.56
C GLN A 79 23.04 8.58 2.30
N GLU A 80 23.76 7.45 2.35
CA GLU A 80 23.85 6.51 1.22
C GLU A 80 22.52 5.84 0.88
N ASN A 81 21.55 5.85 1.82
CA ASN A 81 20.21 5.28 1.60
C ASN A 81 19.24 6.28 0.95
N ALA A 82 19.70 7.50 0.64
CA ALA A 82 18.89 8.48 -0.07
C ALA A 82 18.44 7.94 -1.44
N PHE A 83 17.13 7.99 -1.69
CA PHE A 83 16.57 7.52 -2.95
C PHE A 83 16.70 8.61 -4.03
N ILE A 84 17.39 8.30 -5.12
CA ILE A 84 17.60 9.24 -6.24
C ILE A 84 16.49 9.09 -7.29
N ARG A 85 15.92 10.22 -7.70
CA ARG A 85 15.01 10.32 -8.85
C ARG A 85 15.62 11.21 -9.91
N TRP A 86 15.58 10.77 -11.16
CA TRP A 86 16.16 11.47 -12.28
C TRP A 86 15.16 12.45 -12.90
N LYS A 87 15.65 13.65 -13.21
CA LYS A 87 14.98 14.63 -14.05
C LYS A 87 15.87 14.93 -15.24
N VAL A 88 15.38 14.66 -16.45
CA VAL A 88 16.11 14.85 -17.71
C VAL A 88 15.32 15.82 -18.58
N ASN A 89 15.86 17.02 -18.76
CA ASN A 89 15.26 18.02 -19.64
C ASN A 89 15.50 17.65 -21.11
N SER A 90 14.44 17.27 -21.81
CA SER A 90 14.45 17.02 -23.26
C SER A 90 13.73 18.15 -24.00
N ARG A 91 14.10 18.36 -25.27
CA ARG A 91 13.47 19.38 -26.14
C ARG A 91 12.20 18.88 -26.84
N ASP A 92 11.85 17.62 -26.65
CA ASP A 92 10.74 16.93 -27.33
C ASP A 92 9.38 17.09 -26.61
N GLY A 93 9.34 17.86 -25.51
CA GLY A 93 8.12 18.10 -24.74
C GLY A 93 7.69 16.94 -23.84
N SER A 94 8.50 15.87 -23.71
CA SER A 94 8.22 14.79 -22.77
C SER A 94 8.47 15.22 -21.30
N PRO A 95 7.80 14.61 -20.31
CA PRO A 95 7.92 15.02 -18.91
C PRO A 95 9.36 14.92 -18.42
N PRO A 96 9.96 15.97 -17.83
CA PRO A 96 11.36 15.89 -17.47
C PRO A 96 11.59 14.90 -16.33
N GLU A 97 10.62 14.68 -15.44
CA GLU A 97 10.61 13.64 -14.43
C GLU A 97 10.59 12.24 -15.09
N VAL A 98 11.73 11.53 -15.09
CA VAL A 98 11.87 10.21 -15.74
C VAL A 98 10.86 9.20 -15.19
N TYR A 99 10.56 9.32 -13.89
CA TYR A 99 9.60 8.46 -13.21
C TYR A 99 8.15 8.83 -13.47
N GLU A 100 7.84 9.88 -14.23
CA GLU A 100 6.47 10.22 -14.65
C GLU A 100 6.21 9.94 -16.13
N ASP A 101 7.25 9.52 -16.87
CA ASP A 101 7.20 9.28 -18.30
C ASP A 101 6.61 7.88 -18.64
N PRO A 102 5.44 7.80 -19.30
CA PRO A 102 4.86 6.53 -19.71
C PRO A 102 5.75 5.71 -20.65
N ALA A 103 6.56 6.36 -21.49
CA ALA A 103 7.47 5.67 -22.40
C ALA A 103 8.58 4.93 -21.63
N MET A 104 9.03 5.49 -20.51
CA MET A 104 9.99 4.82 -19.63
C MET A 104 9.40 3.56 -18.99
N TYR A 105 8.13 3.60 -18.58
CA TYR A 105 7.45 2.42 -18.04
C TYR A 105 7.31 1.31 -19.07
N GLU A 106 6.92 1.67 -20.29
CA GLU A 106 6.73 0.69 -21.36
C GLU A 106 8.06 0.07 -21.80
N SER A 107 9.11 0.88 -21.94
CA SER A 107 10.48 0.41 -22.20
C SER A 107 10.95 -0.58 -21.12
N TRP A 108 10.78 -0.23 -19.84
CA TRP A 108 11.15 -1.11 -18.72
C TRP A 108 10.32 -2.41 -18.72
N ARG A 109 9.01 -2.33 -19.00
CA ARG A 109 8.12 -3.47 -19.05
C ARG A 109 8.59 -4.48 -20.11
N ILE A 110 8.80 -4.02 -21.34
CA ILE A 110 9.24 -4.89 -22.44
C ILE A 110 10.62 -5.48 -22.16
N TYR A 111 11.57 -4.65 -21.67
CA TYR A 111 12.92 -5.10 -21.31
C TYR A 111 12.92 -6.19 -20.22
N THR A 112 12.12 -6.00 -19.16
CA THR A 112 12.05 -6.99 -18.08
C THR A 112 11.37 -8.28 -18.51
N GLU A 113 10.38 -8.20 -19.40
CA GLU A 113 9.77 -9.38 -20.02
C GLU A 113 10.76 -10.14 -20.91
N SER A 114 11.61 -9.45 -21.67
CA SER A 114 12.61 -10.10 -22.53
C SER A 114 13.72 -10.81 -21.74
N LYS A 115 13.87 -10.51 -20.44
CA LYS A 115 14.83 -11.17 -19.54
C LYS A 115 14.24 -12.40 -18.85
N ALA A 116 12.97 -12.72 -19.07
CA ALA A 116 12.36 -13.92 -18.51
C ALA A 116 12.94 -15.17 -19.18
N ASN A 117 13.48 -16.07 -18.36
CA ASN A 117 14.16 -17.28 -18.84
C ASN A 117 13.20 -18.46 -19.08
N LYS A 118 11.91 -18.28 -18.77
CA LYS A 118 10.90 -19.35 -18.84
C LYS A 118 9.58 -18.81 -19.36
N GLU A 119 9.04 -19.47 -20.36
CA GLU A 119 7.65 -19.31 -20.78
C GLU A 119 6.78 -20.42 -20.20
N GLY A 120 5.53 -20.09 -19.89
CA GLY A 120 4.56 -21.07 -19.39
C GLY A 120 3.18 -20.46 -19.23
N MET A 121 2.22 -21.27 -18.78
CA MET A 121 0.84 -20.83 -18.63
C MET A 121 0.73 -19.80 -17.50
N CYS A 122 0.29 -18.58 -17.81
CA CYS A 122 -0.08 -17.60 -16.81
C CYS A 122 -1.56 -17.81 -16.40
N TYR A 123 -1.79 -18.17 -15.15
CA TYR A 123 -3.11 -18.55 -14.64
C TYR A 123 -4.06 -17.34 -14.53
N VAL A 124 -3.50 -16.14 -14.43
CA VAL A 124 -4.27 -14.89 -14.40
C VAL A 124 -4.68 -14.45 -15.80
N LEU A 125 -3.80 -14.59 -16.79
CA LEU A 125 -4.09 -14.20 -18.18
C LEU A 125 -4.81 -15.30 -18.97
N GLY A 126 -4.76 -16.55 -18.51
CA GLY A 126 -5.31 -17.70 -19.24
C GLY A 126 -4.55 -18.04 -20.52
N LYS A 127 -3.27 -17.64 -20.64
CA LYS A 127 -2.43 -17.89 -21.82
C LYS A 127 -0.97 -18.11 -21.46
N THR A 128 -0.22 -18.72 -22.37
CA THR A 128 1.24 -18.80 -22.27
C THR A 128 1.85 -17.40 -22.32
N ALA A 129 2.76 -17.11 -21.39
CA ALA A 129 3.47 -15.85 -21.28
C ALA A 129 4.82 -16.06 -20.56
N PRO A 130 5.73 -15.08 -20.62
CA PRO A 130 6.97 -15.13 -19.84
C PRO A 130 6.66 -15.12 -18.34
N LEU A 131 7.10 -16.14 -17.62
CA LEU A 131 6.78 -16.33 -16.21
C LEU A 131 7.74 -15.58 -15.30
N ALA A 132 7.18 -15.04 -14.21
CA ALA A 132 7.96 -14.40 -13.18
C ALA A 132 8.73 -15.44 -12.35
N THR A 133 10.05 -15.28 -12.26
CA THR A 133 10.88 -16.09 -11.36
C THR A 133 10.83 -15.58 -9.91
N THR A 134 10.54 -14.30 -9.72
CA THR A 134 10.41 -13.68 -8.41
C THR A 134 9.21 -12.74 -8.37
N HIS A 135 8.51 -12.76 -7.23
CA HIS A 135 7.41 -11.83 -6.97
C HIS A 135 7.88 -10.70 -6.03
N PRO A 136 7.35 -9.47 -6.20
CA PRO A 136 7.70 -8.33 -5.36
C PRO A 136 7.40 -8.56 -3.87
N ALA A 137 8.31 -8.08 -3.01
CA ALA A 137 8.05 -7.87 -1.59
C ALA A 137 7.62 -6.40 -1.36
N ARG A 138 7.62 -5.94 -0.10
CA ARG A 138 7.35 -4.54 0.29
C ARG A 138 5.93 -4.08 -0.07
N ILE A 139 4.96 -4.98 0.11
CA ILE A 139 3.57 -4.73 -0.26
C ILE A 139 2.87 -3.81 0.76
N ARG A 140 3.12 -4.01 2.06
CA ARG A 140 2.51 -3.18 3.11
C ARG A 140 3.30 -1.90 3.39
N ASN A 141 4.63 -1.98 3.36
CA ASN A 141 5.54 -0.83 3.54
C ASN A 141 6.95 -1.17 3.01
N ALA A 142 7.85 -0.18 2.97
CA ALA A 142 9.20 -0.33 2.42
C ALA A 142 10.11 -1.29 3.20
N GLY A 143 9.88 -1.47 4.51
CA GLY A 143 10.63 -2.39 5.37
C GLY A 143 10.14 -3.84 5.31
N ASP A 144 8.94 -4.06 4.78
CA ASP A 144 8.28 -5.36 4.74
C ASP A 144 8.90 -6.29 3.69
N LYS A 145 9.53 -7.38 4.14
CA LYS A 145 10.10 -8.39 3.24
C LYS A 145 9.13 -9.51 2.89
N ALA A 146 7.91 -9.48 3.44
CA ALA A 146 6.92 -10.51 3.16
C ALA A 146 6.42 -10.44 1.72
N LYS A 147 6.22 -11.61 1.12
CA LYS A 147 5.67 -11.78 -0.24
C LYS A 147 4.30 -12.43 -0.19
N LEU A 148 3.42 -12.02 -1.09
CA LEU A 148 2.11 -12.64 -1.28
C LEU A 148 2.22 -13.98 -2.02
N ILE A 149 3.10 -14.04 -3.03
CA ILE A 149 3.45 -15.25 -3.76
C ILE A 149 4.94 -15.51 -3.56
N SER A 150 5.31 -16.70 -3.09
CA SER A 150 6.70 -17.08 -2.88
C SER A 150 6.91 -18.57 -3.10
N SER A 151 8.03 -18.92 -3.74
CA SER A 151 8.44 -20.29 -4.05
C SER A 151 9.92 -20.54 -3.70
N ASN A 152 10.44 -19.85 -2.69
CA ASN A 152 11.86 -19.86 -2.33
C ASN A 152 12.32 -21.12 -1.57
N ASP A 153 11.46 -22.11 -1.43
CA ASP A 153 11.73 -23.35 -0.73
C ASP A 153 12.03 -24.46 -1.74
N SER A 154 13.31 -24.77 -1.90
CA SER A 154 13.78 -25.89 -2.73
C SER A 154 13.97 -27.19 -1.94
N SER A 155 13.86 -27.15 -0.61
CA SER A 155 14.13 -28.30 0.26
C SER A 155 12.88 -28.87 0.95
N GLY A 156 11.84 -28.08 1.16
CA GLY A 156 10.55 -28.52 1.69
C GLY A 156 9.52 -28.91 0.63
N TYR A 157 8.31 -29.21 1.09
CA TYR A 157 7.18 -29.71 0.28
C TYR A 157 6.19 -28.61 -0.12
N THR A 158 6.67 -27.38 -0.34
CA THR A 158 5.80 -26.24 -0.69
C THR A 158 5.04 -26.48 -2.02
N TYR A 159 5.71 -27.09 -3.00
CA TYR A 159 5.12 -27.59 -4.26
C TYR A 159 5.64 -28.98 -4.62
N ARG A 160 6.85 -29.31 -4.16
CA ARG A 160 7.51 -30.61 -4.35
C ARG A 160 6.66 -31.73 -3.76
N GLY A 161 6.59 -32.86 -4.46
CA GLY A 161 5.74 -34.02 -4.13
C GLY A 161 4.38 -34.03 -4.86
N ARG A 162 3.97 -32.90 -5.44
CA ARG A 162 2.90 -32.83 -6.46
C ARG A 162 3.42 -32.31 -7.79
N PHE A 163 4.34 -31.35 -7.73
CA PHE A 163 4.98 -30.70 -8.87
C PHE A 163 6.50 -30.80 -8.76
N ILE A 164 7.19 -30.73 -9.89
CA ILE A 164 8.66 -30.71 -9.97
C ILE A 164 9.13 -29.27 -9.75
N GLU A 165 8.50 -28.33 -10.45
CA GLU A 165 8.85 -26.91 -10.43
C GLU A 165 7.72 -26.05 -9.83
N ALA A 166 8.09 -24.89 -9.26
CA ALA A 166 7.13 -24.04 -8.57
C ALA A 166 6.05 -23.45 -9.49
N ASP A 167 6.41 -23.16 -10.73
CA ASP A 167 5.52 -22.55 -11.71
C ASP A 167 4.50 -23.53 -12.32
N GLU A 168 4.71 -24.83 -12.16
CA GLU A 168 3.70 -25.86 -12.46
C GLU A 168 2.55 -25.80 -11.44
N ALA A 169 2.83 -25.39 -10.21
CA ALA A 169 1.82 -25.21 -9.17
C ALA A 169 1.03 -23.91 -9.35
N CYS A 170 1.72 -22.80 -9.69
CA CYS A 170 1.09 -21.50 -9.91
C CYS A 170 1.98 -20.61 -10.80
N GLY A 171 1.71 -20.61 -12.10
CA GLY A 171 2.39 -19.75 -13.07
C GLY A 171 1.76 -18.35 -13.13
N VAL A 172 2.54 -17.30 -12.86
CA VAL A 172 2.13 -15.89 -13.02
C VAL A 172 3.15 -15.18 -13.89
N SER A 173 2.69 -14.44 -14.91
CA SER A 173 3.59 -13.75 -15.84
C SER A 173 4.35 -12.60 -15.17
N THR A 174 5.50 -12.26 -15.72
CA THR A 174 6.30 -11.08 -15.32
C THR A 174 5.45 -9.81 -15.34
N GLU A 175 4.64 -9.63 -16.37
CA GLU A 175 3.72 -8.50 -16.50
C GLU A 175 2.71 -8.44 -15.34
N VAL A 176 1.97 -9.53 -15.12
CA VAL A 176 0.91 -9.58 -14.11
C VAL A 176 1.48 -9.37 -12.72
N THR A 177 2.60 -10.02 -12.39
CA THR A 177 3.18 -9.87 -11.05
C THR A 177 3.59 -8.42 -10.80
N GLN A 178 4.17 -7.72 -11.77
CA GLN A 178 4.60 -6.33 -11.59
C GLN A 178 3.40 -5.39 -11.46
N LYS A 179 2.41 -5.52 -12.35
CA LYS A 179 1.19 -4.69 -12.34
C LYS A 179 0.37 -4.90 -11.08
N ALA A 180 0.05 -6.15 -10.73
CA ALA A 180 -0.83 -6.46 -9.60
C ALA A 180 -0.21 -6.03 -8.26
N HIS A 181 1.07 -6.34 -8.02
CA HIS A 181 1.72 -5.97 -6.76
C HIS A 181 1.97 -4.45 -6.65
N SER A 182 2.24 -3.77 -7.77
CA SER A 182 2.39 -2.30 -7.76
C SER A 182 1.06 -1.60 -7.53
N ALA A 183 -0.03 -2.07 -8.17
CA ALA A 183 -1.37 -1.58 -7.91
C ALA A 183 -1.78 -1.79 -6.44
N LEU A 184 -1.49 -2.97 -5.88
CA LEU A 184 -1.78 -3.27 -4.49
C LEU A 184 -0.99 -2.37 -3.52
N ARG A 185 0.32 -2.16 -3.75
CA ARG A 185 1.14 -1.20 -2.98
C ARG A 185 0.56 0.21 -3.03
N TRP A 186 0.19 0.66 -4.23
CA TRP A 186 -0.41 1.98 -4.43
C TRP A 186 -1.72 2.11 -3.66
N LEU A 187 -2.63 1.14 -3.78
CA LEU A 187 -3.89 1.12 -3.04
C LEU A 187 -3.66 1.14 -1.52
N ILE A 188 -2.78 0.27 -1.01
CA ILE A 188 -2.46 0.19 0.42
C ILE A 188 -1.88 1.50 0.95
N SER A 189 -0.97 2.14 0.20
CA SER A 189 -0.39 3.43 0.59
C SER A 189 -1.41 4.57 0.62
N ARG A 190 -2.44 4.50 -0.22
CA ARG A 190 -3.45 5.54 -0.36
C ARG A 190 -4.57 5.43 0.67
N GLN A 191 -5.00 4.21 0.98
CA GLN A 191 -6.24 3.98 1.74
C GLN A 191 -6.23 2.71 2.60
N GLY A 192 -5.07 2.11 2.83
CA GLY A 192 -4.93 1.00 3.77
C GLY A 192 -5.09 1.46 5.23
N TRP A 193 -5.83 0.69 6.02
CA TRP A 193 -5.87 0.79 7.48
C TRP A 193 -4.91 -0.23 8.09
N TYR A 194 -4.15 0.17 9.11
CA TYR A 194 -3.08 -0.63 9.70
C TYR A 194 -3.29 -0.88 11.19
N ASP A 195 -3.10 -2.12 11.65
CA ASP A 195 -2.92 -2.47 13.07
C ASP A 195 -1.76 -3.46 13.19
N GLY A 196 -0.58 -2.90 13.46
CA GLY A 196 0.69 -3.63 13.36
C GLY A 196 0.89 -4.16 11.93
N ASP A 197 0.93 -5.48 11.81
CA ASP A 197 1.10 -6.20 10.55
C ASP A 197 -0.21 -6.45 9.77
N LEU A 198 -1.37 -6.23 10.40
CA LEU A 198 -2.67 -6.36 9.74
C LEU A 198 -2.91 -5.13 8.88
N VAL A 199 -3.25 -5.35 7.62
CA VAL A 199 -3.71 -4.30 6.69
C VAL A 199 -5.12 -4.63 6.23
N VAL A 200 -6.03 -3.68 6.38
CA VAL A 200 -7.39 -3.74 5.83
C VAL A 200 -7.54 -2.67 4.76
N LEU A 201 -7.96 -3.07 3.57
CA LEU A 201 -8.11 -2.21 2.42
C LEU A 201 -9.55 -2.35 1.90
N ALA A 202 -10.25 -1.23 1.74
CA ALA A 202 -11.52 -1.17 1.02
C ALA A 202 -11.38 -0.23 -0.17
N TRP A 203 -11.72 -0.67 -1.38
CA TRP A 203 -11.66 0.15 -2.59
C TRP A 203 -12.73 -0.24 -3.60
N SER A 204 -12.97 0.65 -4.56
CA SER A 204 -13.77 0.32 -5.73
C SER A 204 -12.90 0.32 -6.98
N PRO A 205 -13.00 -0.68 -7.87
CA PRO A 205 -12.30 -0.70 -9.15
C PRO A 205 -12.63 0.50 -10.05
N GLY A 206 -13.84 1.06 -9.93
CA GLY A 206 -14.22 2.31 -10.61
C GLY A 206 -13.68 3.57 -9.94
N LEU A 207 -12.75 3.43 -9.00
CA LEU A 207 -12.15 4.51 -8.19
C LEU A 207 -13.19 5.30 -7.39
N LEU A 208 -14.30 4.65 -7.02
CA LEU A 208 -15.27 5.20 -6.09
C LEU A 208 -14.62 5.34 -4.71
N LYS A 209 -14.74 6.54 -4.16
CA LYS A 209 -14.25 6.87 -2.83
C LYS A 209 -15.22 6.32 -1.78
N VAL A 210 -14.78 5.29 -1.05
CA VAL A 210 -15.54 4.65 0.03
C VAL A 210 -14.84 4.79 1.37
N PRO A 211 -15.58 4.88 2.49
CA PRO A 211 -14.99 4.90 3.82
C PRO A 211 -14.36 3.54 4.17
N SER A 212 -13.28 3.56 4.96
CA SER A 212 -12.69 2.33 5.52
C SER A 212 -13.67 1.68 6.50
N PRO A 213 -13.84 0.34 6.51
CA PRO A 213 -14.74 -0.35 7.43
C PRO A 213 -14.19 -0.37 8.86
N CYS A 214 -12.92 -0.02 9.04
CA CYS A 214 -12.26 0.08 10.35
C CYS A 214 -12.32 1.50 10.94
N GLY A 215 -12.86 2.46 10.19
CA GLY A 215 -12.89 3.86 10.60
C GLY A 215 -13.94 4.16 11.67
N ASN A 216 -13.75 5.28 12.37
CA ASN A 216 -14.73 5.78 13.34
C ASN A 216 -15.64 6.88 12.75
N VAL A 217 -16.68 7.28 13.49
CA VAL A 217 -17.63 8.32 13.04
C VAL A 217 -16.93 9.63 12.69
N GLN A 218 -15.90 10.04 13.44
CA GLN A 218 -15.20 11.30 13.16
C GLN A 218 -14.44 11.24 11.83
N GLU A 219 -13.76 10.13 11.57
CA GLU A 219 -13.05 9.89 10.31
C GLU A 219 -14.01 9.91 9.12
N TRP A 220 -15.23 9.40 9.30
CA TRP A 220 -16.25 9.36 8.24
C TRP A 220 -17.02 10.67 8.07
N GLU A 221 -17.28 11.42 9.14
CA GLU A 221 -17.92 12.74 9.08
C GLU A 221 -17.03 13.73 8.30
N HIS A 222 -15.72 13.71 8.58
CA HIS A 222 -14.73 14.54 7.89
C HIS A 222 -14.25 13.95 6.55
N TYR A 223 -14.79 12.81 6.13
CA TYR A 223 -14.41 12.13 4.89
C TYR A 223 -14.71 13.00 3.67
N THR A 224 -13.73 13.72 3.15
CA THR A 224 -13.94 14.61 2.01
C THR A 224 -13.20 14.03 0.83
N PRO A 225 -13.86 13.74 -0.30
CA PRO A 225 -13.15 13.33 -1.48
C PRO A 225 -12.16 14.42 -1.92
N ASP A 226 -10.85 14.19 -1.76
CA ASP A 226 -9.76 15.06 -2.31
C ASP A 226 -9.88 15.40 -3.81
N GLN A 227 -10.71 14.67 -4.56
CA GLN A 227 -11.00 14.85 -5.97
C GLN A 227 -12.49 14.54 -6.18
N PRO A 228 -13.23 15.30 -7.02
CA PRO A 228 -14.60 14.95 -7.39
C PRO A 228 -14.61 13.54 -8.00
N THR A 229 -15.55 12.72 -7.57
CA THR A 229 -15.78 11.43 -8.22
C THR A 229 -16.33 11.73 -9.61
N PRO A 230 -15.93 11.02 -10.69
CA PRO A 230 -16.46 11.27 -12.04
C PRO A 230 -17.98 11.07 -12.16
N ASN A 231 -18.61 10.51 -11.11
CA ASN A 231 -20.00 10.15 -11.06
C ASN A 231 -20.73 10.93 -9.96
N ASP A 232 -21.64 11.80 -10.38
CA ASP A 232 -22.47 12.62 -9.48
C ASP A 232 -23.36 11.77 -8.57
N GLN A 233 -23.81 10.59 -9.00
CA GLN A 233 -24.67 9.73 -8.19
C GLN A 233 -23.93 9.12 -7.00
N VAL A 234 -22.68 8.69 -7.18
CA VAL A 234 -21.85 8.19 -6.07
C VAL A 234 -21.55 9.31 -5.09
N THR A 235 -21.25 10.51 -5.61
CA THR A 235 -21.07 11.71 -4.78
C THR A 235 -22.31 11.99 -3.95
N GLN A 236 -23.51 11.90 -4.55
CA GLN A 236 -24.78 12.05 -3.84
C GLN A 236 -25.00 10.95 -2.79
N LEU A 237 -24.67 9.70 -3.11
CA LEU A 237 -24.81 8.57 -2.20
C LEU A 237 -23.90 8.71 -0.98
N ILE A 238 -22.65 9.16 -1.17
CA ILE A 238 -21.72 9.44 -0.07
C ILE A 238 -22.20 10.64 0.76
N LYS A 239 -22.77 11.68 0.14
CA LYS A 239 -23.41 12.79 0.88
C LYS A 239 -24.60 12.30 1.71
N GLN A 240 -25.43 11.41 1.15
CA GLN A 240 -26.55 10.80 1.87
C GLN A 240 -26.05 9.91 3.01
N PHE A 241 -25.01 9.10 2.79
CA PHE A 241 -24.36 8.32 3.84
C PHE A 241 -23.93 9.19 5.02
N LYS A 242 -23.27 10.32 4.77
CA LYS A 242 -22.90 11.26 5.85
C LYS A 242 -24.10 11.83 6.58
N LYS A 243 -25.13 12.24 5.84
CA LYS A 243 -26.39 12.75 6.41
C LYS A 243 -27.01 11.71 7.34
N GLU A 244 -27.08 10.46 6.89
CA GLU A 244 -27.63 9.36 7.68
C GLU A 244 -26.75 9.03 8.88
N LEU A 245 -25.42 9.09 8.75
CA LEU A 245 -24.51 8.87 9.87
C LEU A 245 -24.77 9.87 11.02
N SER A 246 -24.96 11.15 10.70
CA SER A 246 -25.33 12.17 11.69
C SER A 246 -26.80 12.05 12.16
N GLY A 247 -27.70 11.65 11.26
CA GLY A 247 -29.15 11.51 11.47
C GLY A 247 -29.60 10.22 12.18
N GLY A 248 -28.67 9.29 12.43
CA GLY A 248 -28.92 8.02 13.13
C GLY A 248 -29.23 6.81 12.22
N GLY A 249 -29.04 6.92 10.91
CA GLY A 249 -29.16 5.82 9.95
C GLY A 249 -30.58 5.27 9.83
N LYS A 250 -31.55 6.14 9.56
CA LYS A 250 -32.97 5.77 9.51
C LYS A 250 -33.40 5.31 8.12
N GLU A 251 -32.71 5.78 7.08
CA GLU A 251 -33.02 5.46 5.69
C GLU A 251 -31.98 4.52 5.09
N LEU A 252 -32.45 3.54 4.31
CA LEU A 252 -31.58 2.67 3.54
C LEU A 252 -31.06 3.42 2.31
N LEU A 253 -29.75 3.43 2.13
CA LEU A 253 -29.11 4.01 0.95
C LEU A 253 -29.37 3.12 -0.26
N ARG A 254 -29.79 3.73 -1.37
CA ARG A 254 -30.06 3.06 -2.64
C ARG A 254 -29.36 3.79 -3.78
N THR A 255 -28.94 3.03 -4.78
CA THR A 255 -28.27 3.58 -5.97
C THR A 255 -28.89 3.01 -7.24
N SER A 256 -28.84 3.79 -8.33
CA SER A 256 -29.24 3.34 -9.67
C SER A 256 -28.06 2.82 -10.50
N LEU A 257 -26.87 2.76 -9.91
CA LEU A 257 -25.69 2.21 -10.60
C LEU A 257 -25.96 0.76 -11.02
N ASN A 258 -25.41 0.36 -12.15
CA ASN A 258 -25.36 -1.05 -12.50
C ASN A 258 -24.36 -1.74 -11.57
N GLU A 259 -24.84 -2.24 -10.44
CA GLU A 259 -24.00 -2.88 -9.44
C GLU A 259 -23.48 -4.24 -9.91
N ASN A 260 -23.94 -4.79 -11.05
CA ASN A 260 -23.31 -5.96 -11.66
C ASN A 260 -21.98 -5.63 -12.37
N ASP A 261 -21.70 -4.35 -12.64
CA ASP A 261 -20.39 -3.92 -13.12
C ASP A 261 -19.41 -3.86 -11.95
N ILE A 262 -18.28 -4.57 -12.05
CA ILE A 262 -17.20 -4.59 -11.06
C ILE A 262 -16.66 -3.18 -10.74
N LYS A 263 -16.78 -2.22 -11.68
CA LYS A 263 -16.43 -0.81 -11.44
C LYS A 263 -17.32 -0.16 -10.39
N ASN A 264 -18.54 -0.64 -10.21
CA ASN A 264 -19.51 -0.16 -9.23
C ASN A 264 -19.60 -1.08 -8.00
N ARG A 265 -18.56 -1.87 -7.74
CA ARG A 265 -18.45 -2.73 -6.55
C ARG A 265 -17.48 -2.14 -5.53
N VAL A 266 -17.58 -2.60 -4.30
CA VAL A 266 -16.62 -2.36 -3.23
C VAL A 266 -15.93 -3.67 -2.88
N LEU A 267 -14.62 -3.70 -2.99
CA LEU A 267 -13.77 -4.82 -2.64
C LEU A 267 -13.11 -4.54 -1.29
N VAL A 268 -13.15 -5.51 -0.39
CA VAL A 268 -12.50 -5.45 0.92
C VAL A 268 -11.50 -6.58 1.05
N LEU A 269 -10.23 -6.22 1.28
CA LEU A 269 -9.09 -7.12 1.40
C LEU A 269 -8.48 -6.98 2.79
N SER A 270 -8.15 -8.11 3.42
CA SER A 270 -7.38 -8.15 4.66
C SER A 270 -6.10 -8.96 4.45
N LEU A 271 -4.96 -8.35 4.76
CA LEU A 271 -3.63 -8.93 4.65
C LEU A 271 -3.00 -9.02 6.03
N ASN A 272 -2.34 -10.14 6.33
CA ASN A 272 -1.60 -10.33 7.58
C ASN A 272 -0.28 -11.06 7.31
N SER A 273 0.64 -11.01 8.27
CA SER A 273 1.83 -11.85 8.24
C SER A 273 1.46 -13.29 8.60
N ALA A 274 1.72 -14.24 7.70
CA ALA A 274 1.53 -15.67 7.95
C ALA A 274 2.70 -16.25 8.75
N SER A 275 3.92 -15.86 8.36
CA SER A 275 5.20 -16.17 8.98
C SER A 275 6.22 -15.10 8.55
N PRO A 276 7.41 -14.99 9.18
CA PRO A 276 8.47 -14.13 8.65
C PRO A 276 8.70 -14.39 7.16
N GLY A 277 8.58 -13.35 6.33
CA GLY A 277 8.76 -13.44 4.88
C GLY A 277 7.54 -13.92 4.06
N ARG A 278 6.43 -14.35 4.68
CA ARG A 278 5.22 -14.79 3.97
C ARG A 278 3.99 -13.97 4.41
N MET A 279 3.29 -13.41 3.42
CA MET A 279 2.05 -12.69 3.62
C MET A 279 0.87 -13.61 3.35
N SER A 280 -0.19 -13.50 4.14
CA SER A 280 -1.46 -14.18 3.92
C SER A 280 -2.54 -13.19 3.54
N LEU A 281 -3.33 -13.56 2.53
CA LEU A 281 -4.65 -13.01 2.28
C LEU A 281 -5.64 -13.70 3.22
N SER A 282 -6.02 -13.02 4.31
CA SER A 282 -6.90 -13.62 5.32
C SER A 282 -8.38 -13.48 4.98
N SER A 283 -8.75 -12.47 4.18
CA SER A 283 -10.12 -12.27 3.72
C SER A 283 -10.15 -11.43 2.44
N PHE A 284 -10.98 -11.81 1.49
CA PHE A 284 -11.34 -11.01 0.32
C PHE A 284 -12.86 -11.09 0.13
N GLN A 285 -13.53 -9.94 0.10
CA GLN A 285 -14.97 -9.84 0.03
C GLN A 285 -15.38 -8.78 -0.99
N GLU A 286 -16.50 -9.01 -1.66
CA GLU A 286 -17.08 -8.11 -2.65
C GLU A 286 -18.49 -7.71 -2.20
N PHE A 287 -18.81 -6.43 -2.37
CA PHE A 287 -20.10 -5.85 -2.02
C PHE A 287 -20.61 -4.96 -3.14
N THR A 288 -21.93 -4.86 -3.26
CA THR A 288 -22.53 -3.67 -3.88
C THR A 288 -22.15 -2.41 -3.09
N VAL A 289 -22.18 -1.23 -3.73
CA VAL A 289 -21.88 0.03 -3.01
C VAL A 289 -22.95 0.29 -1.96
N SER A 290 -24.22 0.04 -2.30
CA SER A 290 -25.33 0.22 -1.36
C SER A 290 -25.24 -0.73 -0.16
N GLU A 291 -24.98 -2.03 -0.33
CA GLU A 291 -24.83 -2.97 0.80
C GLU A 291 -23.67 -2.55 1.70
N TYR A 292 -22.51 -2.24 1.12
CA TYR A 292 -21.34 -1.84 1.89
C TYR A 292 -21.64 -0.64 2.80
N LEU A 293 -22.17 0.44 2.23
CA LEU A 293 -22.47 1.66 2.99
C LEU A 293 -23.58 1.43 4.02
N ASN A 294 -24.62 0.65 3.70
CA ASN A 294 -25.68 0.33 4.64
C ASN A 294 -25.22 -0.54 5.80
N ASN A 295 -24.29 -1.49 5.57
CA ASN A 295 -23.72 -2.31 6.63
C ASN A 295 -22.90 -1.46 7.60
N LEU A 296 -22.10 -0.52 7.07
CA LEU A 296 -21.39 0.47 7.86
C LEU A 296 -22.35 1.38 8.66
N LEU A 297 -23.40 1.91 8.04
CA LEU A 297 -24.41 2.70 8.77
C LEU A 297 -25.06 1.89 9.88
N SER A 298 -25.46 0.66 9.61
CA SER A 298 -26.12 -0.22 10.58
C SER A 298 -25.23 -0.49 11.78
N TRP A 299 -23.94 -0.79 11.55
CA TRP A 299 -22.97 -0.93 12.64
C TRP A 299 -22.90 0.33 13.50
N HIS A 300 -22.77 1.50 12.87
CA HIS A 300 -22.63 2.76 13.59
C HIS A 300 -23.90 3.20 14.32
N SER A 301 -25.07 2.87 13.79
CA SER A 301 -26.35 3.13 14.46
C SER A 301 -26.55 2.21 15.68
N LYS A 302 -26.20 0.93 15.56
CA LYS A 302 -26.37 -0.07 16.64
C LYS A 302 -25.35 0.08 17.76
N ALA A 303 -24.10 0.39 17.44
CA ALA A 303 -23.00 0.47 18.41
C ALA A 303 -22.76 1.90 18.93
N ARG A 304 -23.74 2.80 18.84
CA ARG A 304 -23.59 4.23 19.16
C ARG A 304 -23.62 4.51 20.67
N TRP A 305 -22.57 5.13 21.19
CA TRP A 305 -22.54 5.64 22.57
C TRP A 305 -21.65 6.89 22.71
N LYS A 306 -21.75 7.59 23.85
CA LYS A 306 -20.94 8.79 24.12
C LYS A 306 -19.51 8.40 24.47
N GLN A 307 -18.58 8.64 23.56
CA GLN A 307 -17.16 8.38 23.72
C GLN A 307 -16.41 9.64 24.16
N ARG A 308 -15.52 9.50 25.13
CA ARG A 308 -14.62 10.58 25.57
C ARG A 308 -13.32 10.54 24.76
N LEU A 309 -12.89 11.70 24.31
CA LEU A 309 -11.60 11.91 23.65
C LEU A 309 -10.59 12.45 24.65
N PRO A 310 -9.28 12.39 24.34
CA PRO A 310 -8.29 13.18 25.05
C PRO A 310 -8.71 14.65 25.10
N LYS A 311 -8.37 15.32 26.21
CA LYS A 311 -8.57 16.76 26.35
C LYS A 311 -7.82 17.49 25.25
N ASP A 312 -8.38 18.60 24.77
CA ASP A 312 -7.67 19.46 23.82
C ASP A 312 -6.48 20.16 24.48
N LYS A 313 -5.75 20.96 23.69
CA LYS A 313 -4.59 21.73 24.15
C LYS A 313 -4.93 22.73 25.26
N GLU A 314 -6.22 23.09 25.39
CA GLU A 314 -6.75 24.04 26.38
C GLU A 314 -7.31 23.32 27.63
N GLY A 315 -7.31 21.98 27.65
CA GLY A 315 -7.77 21.17 28.76
C GLY A 315 -9.28 20.90 28.79
N ASN A 316 -10.01 21.25 27.73
CA ASN A 316 -11.45 21.03 27.65
C ASN A 316 -11.77 19.56 27.37
N ASP A 317 -12.86 19.09 27.98
CA ASP A 317 -13.37 17.75 27.72
C ASP A 317 -13.96 17.68 26.31
N ARG A 318 -13.48 16.70 25.54
CA ARG A 318 -14.00 16.42 24.21
C ARG A 318 -14.74 15.09 24.22
N SER A 319 -15.89 15.06 23.56
CA SER A 319 -16.65 13.82 23.38
C SER A 319 -17.38 13.81 22.05
N TYR A 320 -17.69 12.62 21.56
CA TYR A 320 -18.51 12.43 20.37
C TYR A 320 -19.46 11.26 20.59
N ILE A 321 -20.57 11.22 19.84
CA ILE A 321 -21.53 10.12 19.91
C ILE A 321 -21.41 9.29 18.63
N GLY A 322 -20.85 8.09 18.74
CA GLY A 322 -20.61 7.20 17.60
C GLY A 322 -20.23 5.79 18.02
N ALA A 323 -20.05 4.89 17.05
CA ALA A 323 -19.46 3.57 17.32
C ALA A 323 -17.97 3.68 17.63
N PRO A 324 -17.45 2.90 18.59
CA PRO A 324 -16.04 2.87 18.91
C PRO A 324 -15.28 2.20 17.76
N SER A 325 -14.01 2.57 17.57
CA SER A 325 -13.18 1.87 16.58
C SER A 325 -13.00 0.41 16.99
N ILE A 326 -12.78 -0.47 16.03
CA ILE A 326 -12.55 -1.90 16.31
C ILE A 326 -11.36 -2.10 17.26
N SER A 327 -10.31 -1.29 17.16
CA SER A 327 -9.17 -1.34 18.09
C SER A 327 -9.55 -0.92 19.51
N MET A 328 -10.50 0.02 19.68
CA MET A 328 -11.01 0.38 21.01
C MET A 328 -11.82 -0.77 21.63
N ILE A 329 -12.66 -1.45 20.83
CA ILE A 329 -13.43 -2.61 21.30
C ILE A 329 -12.49 -3.72 21.77
N VAL A 330 -11.47 -4.04 20.97
CA VAL A 330 -10.49 -5.09 21.33
C VAL A 330 -9.73 -4.72 22.61
N LYS A 331 -9.32 -3.45 22.78
CA LYS A 331 -8.67 -2.99 24.00
C LYS A 331 -9.59 -3.01 25.22
N ALA A 332 -10.89 -2.75 25.04
CA ALA A 332 -11.87 -2.83 26.11
C ALA A 332 -12.09 -4.29 26.54
N ALA A 333 -12.17 -5.22 25.58
CA ALA A 333 -12.35 -6.65 25.85
C ALA A 333 -11.12 -7.29 26.50
N TYR A 334 -9.92 -7.06 25.96
CA TYR A 334 -8.72 -7.84 26.33
C TYR A 334 -7.62 -7.02 26.99
N GLY A 335 -7.83 -5.71 27.18
CA GLY A 335 -6.85 -4.79 27.73
C GLY A 335 -5.83 -4.25 26.72
N ILE A 336 -5.06 -3.24 27.15
CA ILE A 336 -4.07 -2.55 26.31
C ILE A 336 -2.89 -3.45 25.92
N LYS A 337 -2.58 -4.47 26.74
CA LYS A 337 -1.47 -5.41 26.57
C LYS A 337 -1.90 -6.75 25.98
N VAL A 338 -3.04 -6.80 25.28
CA VAL A 338 -3.50 -8.00 24.56
C VAL A 338 -2.41 -8.51 23.62
N ASP A 339 -2.24 -9.83 23.54
CA ASP A 339 -1.26 -10.42 22.63
C ASP A 339 -1.64 -10.19 21.16
N ASP A 340 -0.64 -10.10 20.29
CA ASP A 340 -0.84 -9.77 18.88
C ASP A 340 -1.73 -10.76 18.13
N LYS A 341 -1.68 -12.05 18.50
CA LYS A 341 -2.44 -13.09 17.81
C LYS A 341 -3.91 -12.97 18.16
N LEU A 342 -4.25 -12.84 19.44
CA LEU A 342 -5.61 -12.63 19.92
C LEU A 342 -6.18 -11.30 19.41
N ARG A 343 -5.38 -10.22 19.45
CA ARG A 343 -5.76 -8.91 18.90
C ARG A 343 -6.17 -9.01 17.43
N LYS A 344 -5.32 -9.58 16.57
CA LYS A 344 -5.61 -9.73 15.14
C LYS A 344 -6.82 -10.63 14.89
N HIS A 345 -6.97 -11.70 15.67
CA HIS A 345 -8.13 -12.58 15.57
C HIS A 345 -9.44 -11.85 15.93
N ALA A 346 -9.45 -11.09 17.04
CA ALA A 346 -10.59 -10.31 17.46
C ALA A 346 -10.95 -9.20 16.44
N LEU A 347 -9.95 -8.50 15.90
CA LEU A 347 -10.15 -7.49 14.85
C LEU A 347 -10.80 -8.10 13.60
N SER A 348 -10.34 -9.27 13.15
CA SER A 348 -10.92 -9.97 12.00
C SER A 348 -12.40 -10.35 12.24
N ARG A 349 -12.73 -10.83 13.44
CA ARG A 349 -14.11 -11.15 13.82
C ARG A 349 -15.01 -9.93 13.86
N LEU A 350 -14.55 -8.83 14.45
CA LEU A 350 -15.29 -7.57 14.48
C LEU A 350 -15.48 -7.00 13.07
N LEU A 351 -14.45 -7.06 12.22
CA LEU A 351 -14.55 -6.63 10.83
C LEU A 351 -15.63 -7.41 10.08
N HIS A 352 -15.70 -8.73 10.27
CA HIS A 352 -16.77 -9.55 9.69
C HIS A 352 -18.16 -9.14 10.22
N CYS A 353 -18.28 -8.78 11.49
CA CYS A 353 -19.54 -8.29 12.07
C CYS A 353 -19.99 -6.97 11.44
N ILE A 354 -19.05 -6.05 11.21
CA ILE A 354 -19.30 -4.76 10.56
C ILE A 354 -19.76 -4.98 9.12
N LEU A 355 -19.00 -5.78 8.36
CA LEU A 355 -19.22 -5.96 6.92
C LEU A 355 -20.48 -6.74 6.58
N HIS A 356 -20.96 -7.60 7.48
CA HIS A 356 -22.15 -8.44 7.26
C HIS A 356 -23.31 -8.15 8.20
N ASN A 357 -23.23 -7.06 8.98
CA ASN A 357 -24.26 -6.68 9.95
C ASN A 357 -24.62 -7.78 10.96
N LEU A 358 -23.62 -8.57 11.37
CA LEU A 358 -23.78 -9.66 12.34
C LEU A 358 -23.71 -9.13 13.77
N PRO A 359 -24.32 -9.83 14.75
CA PRO A 359 -24.16 -9.48 16.15
C PRO A 359 -22.70 -9.62 16.60
N ILE A 360 -22.32 -8.82 17.60
CA ILE A 360 -21.01 -8.96 18.26
C ILE A 360 -20.91 -10.38 18.84
N PRO A 361 -19.79 -11.09 18.69
CA PRO A 361 -19.68 -12.43 19.21
C PRO A 361 -19.87 -12.46 20.74
N PRO A 362 -20.71 -13.35 21.29
CA PRO A 362 -21.05 -13.34 22.72
C PRO A 362 -19.85 -13.52 23.64
N ASP A 363 -18.81 -14.23 23.19
CA ASP A 363 -17.57 -14.38 23.94
C ASP A 363 -16.75 -13.09 24.00
N LEU A 364 -16.83 -12.22 22.99
CA LEU A 364 -16.18 -10.91 23.01
C LEU A 364 -16.96 -9.96 23.92
N GLU A 365 -18.29 -9.95 23.82
CA GLU A 365 -19.16 -9.13 24.67
C GLU A 365 -18.94 -9.42 26.16
N LYS A 366 -18.85 -10.70 26.55
CA LYS A 366 -18.57 -11.12 27.93
C LYS A 366 -17.24 -10.63 28.49
N GLN A 367 -16.27 -10.29 27.64
CA GLN A 367 -14.97 -9.77 28.07
C GLN A 367 -14.99 -8.25 28.31
N CYS A 368 -16.02 -7.55 27.83
CA CYS A 368 -16.18 -6.11 28.02
C CYS A 368 -16.99 -5.74 29.28
N VAL A 369 -17.51 -6.72 30.01
CA VAL A 369 -18.38 -6.55 31.20
C VAL A 369 -17.58 -6.43 32.47
#